data_AF-A0A086LVL9-F1
#
_entry.id   AF-A0A086LVL9-F1
#
_cell.length_a   1.000
_cell.length_b   1.000
_cell.length_c   1.000
_cell.angle_alpha   90.00
_cell.angle_beta   90.00
_cell.angle_gamma   90.00
#
_symmetry.space_group_name_H-M   'P 1'
#
loop_
_entity.id
_entity.type
_entity.pdbx_description
1 polymer ?
#
loop_
_entity_poly.entity_id
_entity_poly.type
_entity_poly.pdbx_seq_one_letter_code
_entity_poly.pdbx_strand_id
1 'polypeptide(L)'
;MLSQFYVLSPRGDCLITKDYRNDAPKGAAEIFYRHVTCWQVPSAATSEFSGAGASGNSGKSSTCAPRGIPSAAQGMLAMMNRGGLGAAGEASPLFCVNGITFAFLRRSGLYFVLTTQQNPSPAVLIELLHRLTKIIQDFCGVLNEEAIRKNFVMIYELLDEIVDYGYPQLTSTESLKSAVYSEAILVDPPPVKSQLTSSLSTLANLAPKTIPSNASHRPVGATAGEAGRGASFGGRGPRGASANIRRSEIFVDVLERLTVVLSSTGQVVNASLDGSIQMKSYLDGKYLLKLALNDDIVFVSQTT
;
A
#
# COMPACT_ATOMS: atom_id res chain seq x y z
N MET A 1 -17.97 -10.12 2.49
CA MET A 1 -18.16 -9.09 3.54
C MET A 1 -17.00 -9.17 4.50
N LEU A 2 -16.44 -8.04 4.90
CA LEU A 2 -15.29 -8.00 5.80
C LEU A 2 -15.75 -8.29 7.22
N SER A 3 -14.93 -9.02 7.96
CA SER A 3 -15.23 -9.42 9.34
C SER A 3 -14.53 -8.49 10.32
N GLN A 4 -13.21 -8.31 10.13
CA GLN A 4 -12.37 -7.51 11.01
C GLN A 4 -11.20 -6.90 10.21
N PHE A 5 -10.75 -5.73 10.65
CA PHE A 5 -9.52 -5.07 10.20
C PHE A 5 -8.60 -4.87 11.40
N TYR A 6 -7.32 -5.16 11.26
CA TYR A 6 -6.33 -4.85 12.29
C TYR A 6 -4.96 -4.48 11.70
N VAL A 7 -4.19 -3.75 12.50
CA VAL A 7 -2.83 -3.35 12.19
C VAL A 7 -1.89 -3.93 13.24
N LEU A 8 -0.87 -4.66 12.81
CA LEU A 8 0.13 -5.24 13.69
C LEU A 8 1.47 -4.54 13.54
N SER A 9 2.18 -4.43 14.66
CA SER A 9 3.60 -4.08 14.69
C SER A 9 4.44 -5.18 14.03
N PRO A 10 5.69 -4.91 13.66
CA PRO A 10 6.61 -5.96 13.19
C PRO A 10 6.84 -7.07 14.22
N ARG A 11 6.52 -6.83 15.50
CA ARG A 11 6.68 -7.77 16.62
C ARG A 11 5.44 -8.64 16.86
N GLY A 12 4.33 -8.33 16.18
CA GLY A 12 3.04 -9.02 16.36
C GLY A 12 2.08 -8.34 17.34
N ASP A 13 2.43 -7.17 17.88
CA ASP A 13 1.54 -6.43 18.77
C ASP A 13 0.40 -5.78 17.98
N CYS A 14 -0.83 -5.93 18.45
CA CYS A 14 -1.98 -5.26 17.85
C CYS A 14 -1.98 -3.77 18.18
N LEU A 15 -1.85 -2.91 17.16
CA LEU A 15 -1.90 -1.45 17.31
C LEU A 15 -3.33 -0.92 17.19
N ILE A 16 -4.08 -1.46 16.24
CA ILE A 16 -5.48 -1.11 15.95
C ILE A 16 -6.23 -2.40 15.69
N THR A 17 -7.43 -2.51 16.25
CA THR A 17 -8.35 -3.63 16.01
C THR A 17 -9.75 -3.08 15.85
N LYS A 18 -10.35 -3.31 14.68
CA LYS A 18 -11.73 -2.92 14.38
C LYS A 18 -12.50 -4.14 13.92
N ASP A 19 -13.46 -4.55 14.75
CA ASP A 19 -14.43 -5.59 14.43
C ASP A 19 -15.66 -4.95 13.79
N TYR A 20 -16.05 -5.41 12.60
CA TYR A 20 -17.25 -4.93 11.91
C TYR A 20 -18.46 -5.85 12.16
N ARG A 21 -18.22 -7.15 12.33
CA ARG A 21 -19.28 -8.17 12.39
C ARG A 21 -19.25 -9.08 13.62
N ASN A 22 -18.16 -9.07 14.39
CA ASN A 22 -17.95 -9.94 15.55
C ASN A 22 -18.01 -11.45 15.23
N ASP A 23 -17.74 -11.85 13.98
CA ASP A 23 -17.73 -13.23 13.49
C ASP A 23 -16.31 -13.83 13.41
N ALA A 24 -15.27 -12.99 13.47
CA ALA A 24 -13.87 -13.43 13.53
C ALA A 24 -13.55 -14.05 14.90
N PRO A 25 -12.72 -15.11 14.96
CA PRO A 25 -12.35 -15.74 16.22
C PRO A 25 -11.45 -14.82 17.06
N LYS A 26 -11.64 -14.89 18.38
CA LYS A 26 -10.75 -14.24 19.34
C LYS A 26 -9.35 -14.84 19.18
N GLY A 27 -8.36 -14.00 18.84
CA GLY A 27 -6.99 -14.44 18.53
C GLY A 27 -6.65 -14.54 17.03
N ALA A 28 -7.52 -14.07 16.13
CA ALA A 28 -7.23 -14.03 14.69
C ALA A 28 -5.88 -13.37 14.34
N ALA A 29 -5.51 -12.30 15.04
CA ALA A 29 -4.23 -11.62 14.87
C ALA A 29 -3.02 -12.51 15.23
N GLU A 30 -3.11 -13.31 16.29
CA GLU A 30 -2.05 -14.23 16.70
C GLU A 30 -1.91 -15.39 15.70
N ILE A 31 -3.04 -15.95 15.25
CA ILE A 31 -3.09 -16.99 14.22
C ILE A 31 -2.40 -16.50 12.95
N PHE A 32 -2.76 -15.28 12.51
CA PHE A 32 -2.14 -14.62 11.38
C PHE A 32 -0.62 -14.47 11.57
N TYR A 33 -0.20 -13.88 12.69
CA TYR A 33 1.22 -13.57 12.92
C TYR A 33 2.08 -14.83 13.01
N ARG A 34 1.58 -15.89 13.65
CA ARG A 34 2.25 -17.20 13.68
C ARG A 34 2.37 -17.79 12.28
N HIS A 35 1.32 -17.70 11.47
CA HIS A 35 1.32 -18.25 10.12
C HIS A 35 2.33 -17.53 9.21
N VAL A 36 2.37 -16.19 9.27
CA VAL A 36 3.31 -15.38 8.46
C VAL A 36 4.76 -15.55 8.94
N THR A 37 4.98 -15.64 10.25
CA THR A 37 6.34 -15.78 10.82
C THR A 37 6.91 -17.18 10.62
N CYS A 38 6.09 -18.23 10.74
CA CYS A 38 6.50 -19.61 10.53
C CYS A 38 6.33 -20.07 9.07
N TRP A 39 6.12 -19.15 8.13
CA TRP A 39 5.91 -19.50 6.74
C TRP A 39 7.15 -20.19 6.17
N GLN A 40 6.99 -21.47 5.86
CA GLN A 40 7.94 -22.23 5.09
C GLN A 40 7.39 -22.34 3.68
N VAL A 41 8.18 -21.93 2.68
CA VAL A 41 7.88 -22.28 1.30
C VAL A 41 7.82 -23.79 1.25
N PRO A 42 6.73 -24.40 0.76
CA PRO A 42 6.69 -25.84 0.58
C PRO A 42 7.87 -26.22 -0.32
N SER A 43 8.93 -26.81 0.24
CA SER A 43 9.94 -27.46 -0.58
C SER A 43 9.20 -28.56 -1.30
N ALA A 44 9.19 -28.54 -2.63
CA ALA A 44 8.59 -29.60 -3.44
C ALA A 44 8.98 -30.95 -2.84
N ALA A 45 8.01 -31.63 -2.23
CA ALA A 45 8.24 -32.91 -1.59
C ALA A 45 8.58 -33.90 -2.70
N THR A 46 9.85 -34.26 -2.81
CA THR A 46 10.32 -35.40 -3.61
C THR A 46 9.67 -36.64 -3.03
N SER A 47 8.61 -37.12 -3.65
CA SER A 47 8.07 -38.45 -3.35
C SER A 47 9.02 -39.47 -3.97
N GLU A 48 9.91 -40.01 -3.16
CA GLU A 48 10.64 -41.24 -3.50
C GLU A 48 9.63 -42.39 -3.55
N PHE A 49 9.27 -42.78 -4.77
CA PHE A 49 8.49 -43.98 -5.01
C PHE A 49 9.44 -45.19 -4.92
N SER A 50 9.52 -45.82 -3.75
CA SER A 50 10.07 -47.17 -3.63
C SER A 50 8.97 -48.18 -3.95
N GLY A 51 9.22 -49.01 -4.96
CA GLY A 51 8.31 -50.08 -5.34
C GLY A 51 8.56 -51.34 -4.51
N ALA A 52 7.51 -51.87 -3.86
CA ALA A 52 7.20 -53.30 -3.77
C ALA A 52 5.95 -53.56 -2.89
N GLY A 53 5.03 -54.41 -3.38
CA GLY A 53 4.33 -55.39 -2.53
C GLY A 53 2.88 -55.12 -2.07
N ALA A 54 1.94 -55.64 -2.87
CA ALA A 54 0.58 -56.15 -2.61
C ALA A 54 -0.12 -56.11 -1.22
N SER A 55 -1.45 -55.90 -1.31
CA SER A 55 -2.56 -56.56 -0.58
C SER A 55 -3.34 -55.75 0.47
N GLY A 56 -4.69 -55.72 0.34
CA GLY A 56 -5.61 -55.71 1.49
C GLY A 56 -6.58 -54.53 1.70
N ASN A 57 -7.78 -54.65 1.11
CA ASN A 57 -9.14 -54.35 1.60
C ASN A 57 -9.57 -53.06 2.39
N SER A 58 -10.74 -52.53 1.94
CA SER A 58 -11.86 -51.89 2.66
C SER A 58 -11.73 -50.54 3.42
N GLY A 59 -12.54 -49.55 3.00
CA GLY A 59 -13.38 -48.75 3.91
C GLY A 59 -13.12 -47.23 4.07
N LYS A 60 -14.13 -46.44 3.65
CA LYS A 60 -14.62 -45.14 4.21
C LYS A 60 -13.99 -43.77 3.82
N SER A 61 -14.92 -42.80 3.82
CA SER A 61 -14.89 -41.33 3.83
C SER A 61 -14.36 -40.56 2.61
N SER A 62 -15.32 -40.07 1.80
CA SER A 62 -15.15 -39.01 0.82
C SER A 62 -14.99 -37.64 1.48
N THR A 63 -13.76 -37.15 1.56
CA THR A 63 -13.44 -35.72 1.68
C THR A 63 -12.85 -35.24 0.36
N CYS A 64 -13.27 -34.06 -0.09
CA CYS A 64 -12.94 -33.52 -1.40
C CYS A 64 -11.63 -32.72 -1.34
N ALA A 65 -10.59 -33.19 -2.05
CA ALA A 65 -9.35 -32.48 -2.36
C ALA A 65 -8.94 -32.83 -3.83
N PRO A 66 -8.05 -32.06 -4.48
CA PRO A 66 -8.33 -31.37 -5.74
C PRO A 66 -7.85 -32.14 -7.00
N ARG A 67 -8.48 -31.86 -8.14
CA ARG A 67 -8.07 -32.41 -9.45
C ARG A 67 -6.79 -31.72 -9.94
N GLY A 68 -5.79 -32.53 -10.28
CA GLY A 68 -4.46 -32.11 -10.72
C GLY A 68 -4.37 -31.57 -12.15
N ILE A 69 -3.28 -30.86 -12.40
CA ILE A 69 -2.81 -30.37 -13.70
C ILE A 69 -1.56 -31.22 -14.07
N PRO A 70 -1.37 -31.64 -15.34
CA PRO A 70 -0.36 -32.65 -15.72
C PRO A 70 1.11 -32.20 -15.64
N SER A 71 1.99 -33.17 -15.39
CA SER A 71 3.35 -33.05 -14.82
C SER A 71 4.51 -32.82 -15.81
N ALA A 72 4.36 -31.96 -16.81
CA ALA A 72 5.47 -31.71 -17.77
C ALA A 72 6.20 -30.36 -17.55
N ALA A 73 5.60 -29.40 -16.85
CA ALA A 73 6.19 -28.07 -16.64
C ALA A 73 7.07 -27.94 -15.38
N GLN A 74 7.14 -28.98 -14.54
CA GLN A 74 7.76 -28.89 -13.21
C GLN A 74 9.27 -29.15 -13.20
N GLY A 75 9.84 -29.69 -14.29
CA GLY A 75 11.24 -30.10 -14.36
C GLY A 75 12.24 -28.99 -14.71
N MET A 76 11.80 -27.87 -15.29
CA MET A 76 12.73 -26.86 -15.84
C MET A 76 12.95 -25.66 -14.92
N LEU A 77 12.05 -25.44 -13.94
CA LEU A 77 12.17 -24.33 -12.98
C LEU A 77 13.10 -24.65 -11.79
N ALA A 78 13.48 -25.92 -11.62
CA ALA A 78 14.24 -26.40 -10.46
C ALA A 78 15.78 -26.29 -10.57
N MET A 79 16.33 -25.90 -11.74
CA MET A 79 17.78 -25.91 -11.97
C MET A 79 18.51 -24.56 -11.77
N MET A 80 17.82 -23.47 -11.40
CA MET A 80 18.46 -22.15 -11.31
C MET A 80 18.72 -21.62 -9.88
N ASN A 81 18.40 -22.36 -8.81
CA ASN A 81 18.47 -21.77 -7.46
C ASN A 81 19.22 -22.63 -6.43
N ARG A 82 20.44 -23.06 -6.78
CA ARG A 82 21.42 -23.56 -5.79
C ARG A 82 22.55 -22.54 -5.63
N GLY A 83 22.37 -21.61 -4.71
CA GLY A 83 23.42 -20.72 -4.24
C GLY A 83 22.88 -19.55 -3.43
N GLY A 84 22.71 -19.72 -2.11
CA GLY A 84 22.46 -18.58 -1.22
C GLY A 84 21.75 -18.97 0.07
N LEU A 85 22.32 -18.56 1.20
CA LEU A 85 21.81 -18.81 2.55
C LEU A 85 20.37 -18.30 2.75
N GLY A 86 19.49 -19.15 3.30
CA GLY A 86 18.48 -18.78 4.29
C GLY A 86 17.47 -17.67 3.95
N ALA A 87 16.97 -17.58 2.73
CA ALA A 87 15.82 -16.72 2.44
C ALA A 87 14.54 -17.40 2.96
N ALA A 88 14.11 -17.05 4.18
CA ALA A 88 12.75 -17.33 4.63
C ALA A 88 11.78 -16.71 3.60
N GLY A 89 11.07 -17.54 2.85
CA GLY A 89 10.14 -17.04 1.84
C GLY A 89 9.07 -16.19 2.50
N GLU A 90 8.67 -15.11 1.83
CA GLU A 90 7.56 -14.29 2.31
C GLU A 90 6.23 -15.05 2.13
N ALA A 91 5.33 -14.91 3.10
CA ALA A 91 4.02 -15.54 3.02
C ALA A 91 3.20 -14.97 1.85
N SER A 92 2.36 -15.80 1.24
CA SER A 92 1.44 -15.34 0.20
C SER A 92 0.48 -14.29 0.78
N PRO A 93 0.23 -13.15 0.11
CA PRO A 93 -0.53 -12.02 0.66
C PRO A 93 -1.99 -12.35 0.99
N LEU A 94 -2.50 -13.46 0.47
CA LEU A 94 -3.81 -14.02 0.76
C LEU A 94 -3.66 -15.49 1.13
N PHE A 95 -4.23 -15.90 2.25
CA PHE A 95 -4.28 -17.31 2.65
C PHE A 95 -5.51 -17.61 3.51
N CYS A 96 -5.90 -18.88 3.58
CA CYS A 96 -7.06 -19.30 4.36
C CYS A 96 -6.63 -20.29 5.45
N VAL A 97 -6.97 -20.00 6.70
CA VAL A 97 -6.68 -20.85 7.86
C VAL A 97 -7.96 -21.02 8.66
N ASN A 98 -8.33 -22.26 8.98
CA ASN A 98 -9.50 -22.61 9.78
C ASN A 98 -10.83 -22.00 9.26
N GLY A 99 -10.99 -21.92 7.93
CA GLY A 99 -12.20 -21.36 7.31
C GLY A 99 -12.29 -19.84 7.33
N ILE A 100 -11.20 -19.14 7.68
CA ILE A 100 -11.09 -17.68 7.63
C ILE A 100 -10.04 -17.31 6.60
N THR A 101 -10.40 -16.38 5.73
CA THR A 101 -9.50 -15.81 4.73
C THR A 101 -8.81 -14.59 5.34
N PHE A 102 -7.48 -14.60 5.31
CA PHE A 102 -6.61 -13.51 5.73
C PHE A 102 -6.00 -12.86 4.49
N ALA A 103 -6.25 -11.57 4.31
CA ALA A 103 -5.57 -10.74 3.32
C ALA A 103 -4.67 -9.76 4.06
N PHE A 104 -3.39 -9.69 3.70
CA PHE A 104 -2.47 -8.76 4.34
C PHE A 104 -1.60 -8.00 3.36
N LEU A 105 -1.14 -6.83 3.82
CA LEU A 105 -0.25 -5.94 3.11
C LEU A 105 0.79 -5.45 4.11
N ARG A 106 2.06 -5.60 3.73
CA ARG A 106 3.19 -5.08 4.52
C ARG A 106 3.58 -3.71 3.99
N ARG A 107 3.51 -2.67 4.84
CA ARG A 107 3.93 -1.30 4.48
C ARG A 107 4.63 -0.63 5.64
N SER A 108 5.80 -0.02 5.40
CA SER A 108 6.63 0.60 6.43
C SER A 108 6.93 -0.31 7.64
N GLY A 109 7.08 -1.61 7.40
CA GLY A 109 7.31 -2.63 8.42
C GLY A 109 6.07 -3.05 9.22
N LEU A 110 4.94 -2.37 9.06
CA LEU A 110 3.66 -2.69 9.70
C LEU A 110 2.88 -3.69 8.84
N TYR A 111 2.09 -4.54 9.49
CA TYR A 111 1.15 -5.44 8.81
C TYR A 111 -0.26 -4.88 8.89
N PHE A 112 -0.85 -4.60 7.74
CA PHE A 112 -2.27 -4.29 7.60
C PHE A 112 -2.98 -5.58 7.21
N VAL A 113 -4.02 -5.95 7.93
CA VAL A 113 -4.70 -7.23 7.73
C VAL A 113 -6.21 -7.06 7.72
N LEU A 114 -6.84 -7.70 6.77
CA LEU A 114 -8.29 -7.90 6.69
C LEU A 114 -8.60 -9.37 6.85
N THR A 115 -9.62 -9.67 7.64
CA THR A 115 -10.16 -11.02 7.75
C THR A 115 -11.58 -11.06 7.22
N THR A 116 -11.93 -12.21 6.65
CA THR A 116 -13.28 -12.50 6.20
C THR A 116 -13.55 -13.98 6.35
N GLN A 117 -14.71 -14.32 6.91
CA GLN A 117 -15.20 -15.69 6.94
C GLN A 117 -15.87 -16.09 5.62
N GLN A 118 -16.34 -15.11 4.86
CA GLN A 118 -16.97 -15.32 3.56
C GLN A 118 -15.91 -15.44 2.48
N ASN A 119 -16.31 -15.81 1.26
CA ASN A 119 -15.43 -15.86 0.10
C ASN A 119 -15.65 -14.65 -0.83
N PRO A 120 -15.19 -13.42 -0.48
CA PRO A 120 -15.20 -12.30 -1.41
C PRO A 120 -14.10 -12.47 -2.47
N SER A 121 -14.21 -11.74 -3.57
CA SER A 121 -13.16 -11.70 -4.59
C SER A 121 -11.83 -11.20 -3.98
N PRO A 122 -10.72 -11.95 -4.15
CA PRO A 122 -9.38 -11.57 -3.69
C PRO A 122 -8.96 -10.15 -4.06
N ALA A 123 -9.29 -9.72 -5.28
CA ALA A 123 -8.94 -8.39 -5.78
C ALA A 123 -9.54 -7.27 -4.92
N VAL A 124 -10.80 -7.40 -4.50
CA VAL A 124 -11.45 -6.40 -3.64
C VAL A 124 -10.79 -6.31 -2.27
N LEU A 125 -10.34 -7.44 -1.70
CA LEU A 125 -9.64 -7.43 -0.41
C LEU A 125 -8.32 -6.67 -0.49
N ILE A 126 -7.51 -6.98 -1.51
CA ILE A 126 -6.19 -6.37 -1.68
C ILE A 126 -6.30 -4.89 -2.07
N GLU A 127 -7.22 -4.55 -2.97
CA GLU A 127 -7.46 -3.17 -3.38
C GLU A 127 -7.93 -2.31 -2.21
N LEU A 128 -8.90 -2.81 -1.44
CA LEU A 128 -9.38 -2.11 -0.26
C LEU A 128 -8.25 -1.91 0.77
N LEU A 129 -7.40 -2.92 0.95
CA LEU A 129 -6.28 -2.84 1.89
C LEU A 129 -5.25 -1.79 1.45
N HIS A 130 -4.87 -1.76 0.18
CA HIS A 130 -4.03 -0.71 -0.39
C HIS A 130 -4.64 0.67 -0.20
N ARG A 131 -5.95 0.79 -0.42
CA ARG A 131 -6.69 2.05 -0.28
C ARG A 131 -6.76 2.52 1.17
N LEU A 132 -7.08 1.64 2.11
CA LEU A 132 -7.07 1.91 3.56
C LEU A 132 -5.71 2.38 4.04
N THR A 133 -4.64 1.65 3.70
CA THR A 133 -3.28 2.05 4.10
C THR A 133 -2.88 3.41 3.50
N LYS A 134 -3.30 3.71 2.27
CA LYS A 134 -3.06 5.02 1.65
C LYS A 134 -3.82 6.13 2.36
N ILE A 135 -5.11 5.94 2.67
CA ILE A 135 -5.91 6.93 3.40
C ILE A 135 -5.29 7.20 4.78
N ILE A 136 -4.96 6.15 5.54
CA ILE A 136 -4.32 6.31 6.86
C ILE A 136 -2.99 7.08 6.73
N GLN A 137 -2.20 6.80 5.69
CA GLN A 137 -0.96 7.54 5.43
C GLN A 137 -1.22 9.02 5.08
N ASP A 138 -2.24 9.33 4.29
CA ASP A 138 -2.57 10.70 3.88
C ASP A 138 -3.04 11.55 5.09
N PHE A 139 -3.77 10.95 6.04
CA PHE A 139 -4.20 11.63 7.26
C PHE A 139 -3.09 11.75 8.32
N CYS A 140 -2.30 10.69 8.53
CA CYS A 140 -1.19 10.71 9.49
C CYS A 140 0.07 11.44 8.97
N GLY A 141 0.19 11.64 7.65
CA GLY A 141 1.39 12.14 6.96
C GLY A 141 2.51 11.10 6.84
N VAL A 142 2.84 10.43 7.94
CA VAL A 142 3.85 9.36 8.01
C VAL A 142 3.24 8.09 8.58
N LEU A 143 3.59 6.94 8.01
CA LEU A 143 3.10 5.63 8.43
C LEU A 143 4.13 4.92 9.33
N ASN A 144 4.07 5.19 10.64
CA ASN A 144 4.91 4.58 11.68
C ASN A 144 4.07 4.05 12.84
N GLU A 145 4.62 3.13 13.62
CA GLU A 145 3.98 2.61 14.84
C GLU A 145 3.61 3.73 15.83
N GLU A 146 4.52 4.67 16.07
CA GLU A 146 4.27 5.82 16.95
C GLU A 146 3.16 6.74 16.43
N ALA A 147 3.09 6.95 15.11
CA ALA A 147 2.07 7.79 14.49
C ALA A 147 0.68 7.17 14.64
N ILE A 148 0.56 5.86 14.45
CA ILE A 148 -0.69 5.13 14.64
C ILE A 148 -1.13 5.16 16.11
N ARG A 149 -0.20 4.98 17.04
CA ARG A 149 -0.50 5.01 18.49
C ARG A 149 -0.94 6.39 18.98
N LYS A 150 -0.40 7.48 18.42
CA LYS A 150 -0.82 8.85 18.79
C LYS A 150 -2.14 9.25 18.14
N ASN A 151 -2.42 8.75 16.93
CA ASN A 151 -3.59 9.12 16.14
C ASN A 151 -4.71 8.05 16.15
N PHE A 152 -4.77 7.19 17.18
CA PHE A 152 -5.69 6.05 17.19
C PHE A 152 -7.17 6.46 17.11
N VAL A 153 -7.56 7.57 17.76
CA VAL A 153 -8.95 8.09 17.72
C VAL A 153 -9.34 8.44 16.28
N MET A 154 -8.52 9.23 15.60
CA MET A 154 -8.72 9.61 14.20
C MET A 154 -8.78 8.40 13.27
N ILE A 155 -7.96 7.37 13.51
CA ILE A 155 -7.98 6.15 12.70
C ILE A 155 -9.31 5.39 12.90
N TYR A 156 -9.85 5.33 14.12
CA TYR A 156 -11.15 4.69 14.34
C TYR A 156 -12.31 5.44 13.67
N GLU A 157 -12.30 6.78 13.70
CA GLU A 157 -13.27 7.61 12.94
C GLU A 157 -13.18 7.31 11.44
N LEU A 158 -11.96 7.26 10.89
CA LEU A 158 -11.74 6.92 9.48
C LEU A 158 -12.28 5.52 9.14
N LEU A 159 -12.03 4.53 9.99
CA LEU A 159 -12.47 3.16 9.73
C LEU A 159 -14.00 3.03 9.72
N ASP A 160 -14.69 3.75 10.59
CA ASP A 160 -16.15 3.76 10.64
C ASP A 160 -16.79 4.40 9.40
N GLU A 161 -16.16 5.43 8.83
CA GLU A 161 -16.65 6.07 7.61
C GLU A 161 -16.28 5.32 6.32
N ILE A 162 -15.15 4.59 6.33
CA ILE A 162 -14.70 3.85 5.14
C ILE A 162 -15.45 2.52 5.01
N VAL A 163 -15.71 1.82 6.13
CA VAL A 163 -16.32 0.50 6.14
C VAL A 163 -17.47 0.46 7.14
N ASP A 164 -18.68 0.24 6.63
CA ASP A 164 -19.88 0.06 7.45
C ASP A 164 -20.30 -1.40 7.42
N TYR A 165 -20.37 -2.04 8.59
CA TYR A 165 -20.77 -3.44 8.77
C TYR A 165 -20.08 -4.44 7.80
N GLY A 166 -18.83 -4.15 7.42
CA GLY A 166 -18.05 -5.00 6.52
C GLY A 166 -18.24 -4.73 5.02
N TYR A 167 -18.92 -3.63 4.66
CA TYR A 167 -19.06 -3.13 3.31
C TYR A 167 -18.26 -1.82 3.13
N PRO A 168 -17.35 -1.76 2.15
CA PRO A 168 -16.66 -0.50 1.82
C PRO A 168 -17.65 0.53 1.26
N GLN A 169 -17.63 1.75 1.81
CA GLN A 169 -18.47 2.87 1.38
C GLN A 169 -17.61 4.01 0.83
N LEU A 170 -17.04 4.84 1.71
CA LEU A 170 -16.33 6.05 1.32
C LEU A 170 -14.81 5.83 1.31
N THR A 171 -14.21 5.74 0.13
CA THR A 171 -12.75 5.53 -0.02
C THR A 171 -11.99 6.77 -0.50
N SER A 172 -12.66 7.90 -0.74
CA SER A 172 -12.03 9.14 -1.18
C SER A 172 -11.54 9.98 -0.01
N THR A 173 -10.24 10.31 0.04
CA THR A 173 -9.63 11.10 1.13
C THR A 173 -10.25 12.48 1.28
N GLU A 174 -10.66 13.13 0.17
CA GLU A 174 -11.28 14.45 0.20
C GLU A 174 -12.65 14.45 0.90
N SER A 175 -13.52 13.51 0.54
CA SER A 175 -14.84 13.39 1.17
C SER A 175 -14.75 12.94 2.63
N LEU A 176 -13.72 12.18 2.99
CA LEU A 176 -13.49 11.77 4.38
C LEU A 176 -13.05 12.95 5.27
N LYS A 177 -12.48 14.04 4.71
CA LYS A 177 -12.04 15.19 5.51
C LYS A 177 -13.16 15.85 6.32
N SER A 178 -14.39 15.84 5.80
CA SER A 178 -15.53 16.44 6.49
C SER A 178 -16.13 15.53 7.55
N ALA A 179 -15.85 14.22 7.50
CA ALA A 179 -16.37 13.24 8.44
C ALA A 179 -15.42 12.99 9.63
N VAL A 180 -14.13 13.28 9.46
CA VAL A 180 -13.13 13.20 10.53
C VAL A 180 -13.11 14.49 11.33
N TYR A 181 -13.33 14.40 12.63
CA TYR A 181 -13.35 15.55 13.54
C TYR A 181 -12.04 15.72 14.31
N SER A 182 -11.30 14.63 14.50
CA SER A 182 -10.03 14.63 15.22
C SER A 182 -8.90 15.29 14.42
N GLU A 183 -8.09 16.13 15.07
CA GLU A 183 -6.89 16.73 14.47
C GLU A 183 -5.72 15.74 14.44
N ALA A 184 -5.03 15.65 13.31
CA ALA A 184 -3.88 14.76 13.15
C ALA A 184 -2.66 15.29 13.90
N ILE A 185 -2.12 14.48 14.83
CA ILE A 185 -0.85 14.78 15.50
C ILE A 185 0.28 14.39 14.57
N LEU A 186 1.04 15.40 14.15
CA LEU A 186 2.23 15.23 13.33
C LEU A 186 3.35 14.56 14.13
N VAL A 187 3.83 13.43 13.59
CA VAL A 187 5.04 12.78 14.08
C VAL A 187 6.15 13.02 13.08
N ASP A 188 7.27 13.55 13.57
CA ASP A 188 8.44 13.76 12.74
C ASP A 188 8.88 12.42 12.13
N PRO A 189 9.25 12.39 10.83
CA PRO A 189 9.77 11.17 10.24
C PRO A 189 11.05 10.76 10.99
N PRO A 190 11.32 9.45 11.15
CA PRO A 190 12.53 8.99 11.80
C PRO A 190 13.73 9.61 11.10
N PRO A 191 14.72 10.14 11.83
CA PRO A 191 15.86 10.78 11.22
C PRO A 191 16.60 9.75 10.38
N VAL A 192 16.51 9.88 9.05
CA VAL A 192 17.40 9.18 8.13
C VAL A 192 18.82 9.60 8.51
N LYS A 193 19.56 8.70 9.15
CA LYS A 193 20.98 8.87 9.44
C LYS A 193 21.74 8.89 8.12
N SER A 194 21.68 10.02 7.42
CA SER A 194 22.53 10.30 6.26
C SER A 194 23.94 10.51 6.80
N GLN A 195 24.71 9.42 6.89
CA GLN A 195 26.12 9.44 7.32
C GLN A 195 27.07 10.09 6.29
N LEU A 196 26.55 10.81 5.29
CA LEU A 196 27.33 11.39 4.19
C LEU A 196 27.12 12.91 4.03
N THR A 197 26.70 13.64 5.07
CA THR A 197 26.45 15.10 4.96
C THR A 197 27.44 15.99 5.71
N SER A 198 28.47 15.45 6.35
CA SER A 198 29.46 16.27 7.05
C SER A 198 30.54 16.89 6.15
N SER A 199 30.68 16.46 4.89
CA SER A 199 31.79 16.86 4.01
C SER A 199 31.39 17.67 2.77
N LEU A 200 30.10 17.86 2.49
CA LEU A 200 29.61 18.52 1.27
C LEU A 200 28.69 19.71 1.58
N SER A 201 28.89 20.38 2.72
CA SER A 201 28.14 21.59 3.08
C SER A 201 28.59 22.84 2.33
N THR A 202 29.71 22.80 1.59
CA THR A 202 30.24 23.95 0.85
C THR A 202 29.67 24.11 -0.57
N LEU A 203 28.83 23.18 -1.05
CA LEU A 203 28.19 23.25 -2.38
C LEU A 203 26.67 23.50 -2.34
N ALA A 204 26.12 23.85 -1.18
CA ALA A 204 24.68 23.99 -0.94
C ALA A 204 24.12 25.42 -1.15
N ASN A 205 24.84 26.30 -1.85
CA ASN A 205 24.38 27.66 -2.20
C ASN A 205 23.72 27.76 -3.60
N LEU A 206 23.29 26.64 -4.17
CA LEU A 206 22.40 26.64 -5.32
C LEU A 206 20.96 26.62 -4.81
N ALA A 207 20.31 27.79 -4.82
CA ALA A 207 18.87 27.89 -4.59
C ALA A 207 18.15 27.01 -5.65
N PRO A 208 17.53 25.89 -5.27
CA PRO A 208 16.77 25.11 -6.24
C PRO A 208 15.59 25.97 -6.69
N LYS A 209 15.49 26.22 -8.00
CA LYS A 209 14.32 26.86 -8.63
C LYS A 209 13.08 25.95 -8.66
N THR A 210 13.15 24.81 -7.99
CA THR A 210 12.09 23.82 -7.87
C THR A 210 11.70 23.71 -6.40
N ILE A 211 10.43 23.93 -6.09
CA ILE A 211 9.90 23.78 -4.73
C ILE A 211 10.03 22.31 -4.33
N PRO A 212 10.67 21.95 -3.20
CA PRO A 212 10.83 20.56 -2.81
C PRO A 212 9.46 19.91 -2.56
N SER A 213 9.28 18.68 -3.06
CA SER A 213 8.02 17.91 -3.06
C SER A 213 7.53 17.46 -1.68
N ASN A 214 7.99 18.06 -0.59
CA ASN A 214 7.57 17.73 0.79
C ASN A 214 6.07 18.00 1.07
N ALA A 215 5.31 18.45 0.07
CA ALA A 215 3.86 18.53 0.13
C ALA A 215 3.17 17.17 0.31
N SER A 216 3.79 16.06 -0.12
CA SER A 216 3.23 14.70 0.01
C SER A 216 3.28 14.15 1.44
N HIS A 217 4.16 14.70 2.29
CA HIS A 217 4.31 14.27 3.68
C HIS A 217 3.50 15.12 4.66
N ARG A 218 2.81 16.17 4.17
CA ARG A 218 1.96 17.01 5.01
C ARG A 218 0.59 16.35 5.16
N PRO A 219 0.09 16.17 6.40
CA PRO A 219 -1.21 15.59 6.64
C PRO A 219 -2.27 16.52 6.07
N VAL A 220 -3.32 15.90 5.58
CA VAL A 220 -4.42 16.53 4.86
C VAL A 220 -5.15 17.63 5.67
N GLY A 221 -5.03 17.63 7.00
CA GLY A 221 -5.60 18.64 7.90
C GLY A 221 -4.73 19.88 8.17
N ALA A 222 -3.41 19.82 7.96
CA ALA A 222 -2.50 20.94 8.28
C ALA A 222 -2.59 22.12 7.29
N THR A 223 -3.31 21.97 6.16
CA THR A 223 -3.43 23.01 5.14
C THR A 223 -4.34 24.18 5.53
N ALA A 224 -5.08 24.08 6.64
CA ALA A 224 -5.96 25.15 7.09
C ALA A 224 -5.26 26.20 7.98
N GLY A 225 -4.23 25.83 8.73
CA GLY A 225 -3.64 26.67 9.79
C GLY A 225 -2.41 27.52 9.40
N GLU A 226 -1.65 27.15 8.36
CA GLU A 226 -0.33 27.75 8.08
C GLU A 226 -0.22 28.52 6.76
N ALA A 227 -1.32 29.02 6.21
CA ALA A 227 -1.29 30.00 5.11
C ALA A 227 -0.85 31.42 5.56
N GLY A 228 -0.31 31.57 6.77
CA GLY A 228 0.00 32.87 7.40
C GLY A 228 1.49 33.23 7.53
N ARG A 229 2.44 32.35 7.17
CA ARG A 229 3.89 32.62 7.40
C ARG A 229 4.78 32.13 6.26
N GLY A 230 4.49 32.55 5.03
CA GLY A 230 5.44 32.50 3.91
C GLY A 230 6.13 33.85 3.77
N ALA A 231 7.44 33.90 4.04
CA ALA A 231 8.27 35.09 4.01
C ALA A 231 8.19 35.83 2.66
N SER A 232 7.63 37.05 2.67
CA SER A 232 7.77 38.00 1.56
C SER A 232 9.18 38.58 1.59
N PHE A 233 10.02 38.18 0.64
CA PHE A 233 11.27 38.85 0.35
C PHE A 233 10.97 40.21 -0.30
N GLY A 234 11.29 41.30 0.40
CA GLY A 234 11.52 42.65 -0.15
C GLY A 234 10.31 43.43 -0.67
N GLY A 235 9.89 44.48 0.05
CA GLY A 235 9.04 45.54 -0.51
C GLY A 235 8.22 46.29 0.54
N ARG A 236 8.79 47.35 1.12
CA ARG A 236 8.09 48.29 2.02
C ARG A 236 7.21 49.23 1.18
N GLY A 237 5.94 48.86 0.97
CA GLY A 237 4.90 49.69 0.36
C GLY A 237 3.63 49.75 1.21
N PRO A 238 2.77 50.79 1.08
CA PRO A 238 1.67 51.05 2.02
C PRO A 238 0.55 50.01 1.91
N ARG A 239 -0.03 49.67 3.07
CA ARG A 239 -1.14 48.72 3.25
C ARG A 239 -2.38 49.11 2.43
N GLY A 240 -2.50 48.54 1.25
CA GLY A 240 -3.78 48.34 0.56
C GLY A 240 -4.29 46.93 0.85
N ALA A 241 -5.61 46.80 1.03
CA ALA A 241 -6.31 45.52 1.17
C ALA A 241 -6.18 44.69 -0.12
N SER A 242 -5.02 44.05 -0.30
CA SER A 242 -4.86 43.02 -1.33
C SER A 242 -5.56 41.77 -0.79
N ALA A 243 -6.84 41.62 -1.17
CA ALA A 243 -7.49 40.33 -1.13
C ALA A 243 -6.50 39.32 -1.69
N ASN A 244 -6.15 38.33 -0.87
CA ASN A 244 -5.16 37.33 -1.19
C ASN A 244 -5.74 36.46 -2.32
N ILE A 245 -5.70 36.95 -3.56
CA ILE A 245 -6.19 36.26 -4.75
C ILE A 245 -5.29 35.03 -4.86
N ARG A 246 -5.79 33.90 -4.36
CA ARG A 246 -5.21 32.59 -4.64
C ARG A 246 -5.26 32.46 -6.15
N ARG A 247 -4.09 32.44 -6.81
CA ARG A 247 -4.05 32.23 -8.25
C ARG A 247 -4.59 30.84 -8.54
N SER A 248 -5.62 30.78 -9.38
CA SER A 248 -6.18 29.54 -9.90
C SER A 248 -5.20 28.95 -10.91
N GLU A 249 -4.36 28.04 -10.44
CA GLU A 249 -3.29 27.41 -11.22
C GLU A 249 -3.49 25.89 -11.25
N ILE A 250 -3.09 25.27 -12.36
CA ILE A 250 -3.04 23.82 -12.51
C ILE A 250 -1.61 23.45 -12.88
N PHE A 251 -1.06 22.48 -12.18
CA PHE A 251 0.22 21.85 -12.52
C PHE A 251 -0.08 20.45 -13.07
N VAL A 252 0.51 20.14 -14.22
CA VAL A 252 0.39 18.82 -14.87
C VAL A 252 1.80 18.29 -15.07
N ASP A 253 2.10 17.16 -14.46
CA ASP A 253 3.35 16.44 -14.59
C ASP A 253 3.10 15.18 -15.43
N VAL A 254 3.78 15.08 -16.57
CA VAL A 254 3.77 13.87 -17.41
C VAL A 254 5.01 13.07 -17.03
N LEU A 255 4.79 11.94 -16.36
CA LEU A 255 5.86 11.06 -15.90
C LEU A 255 5.91 9.81 -16.77
N GLU A 256 7.05 9.56 -17.40
CA GLU A 256 7.27 8.37 -18.22
C GLU A 256 8.37 7.51 -17.61
N ARG A 257 8.09 6.23 -17.41
CA ARG A 257 9.03 5.24 -16.90
C ARG A 257 9.30 4.18 -17.96
N LEU A 258 10.44 4.30 -18.62
CA LEU A 258 10.94 3.29 -19.55
C LEU A 258 11.64 2.17 -18.76
N THR A 259 11.10 0.95 -18.84
CA THR A 259 11.70 -0.27 -18.29
C THR A 259 12.28 -1.09 -19.43
N VAL A 260 13.62 -1.21 -19.47
CA VAL A 260 14.33 -1.98 -20.49
C VAL A 260 15.08 -3.14 -19.84
N VAL A 261 14.87 -4.35 -20.35
CA VAL A 261 15.64 -5.55 -19.99
C VAL A 261 16.56 -5.86 -21.17
N LEU A 262 17.87 -5.83 -20.92
CA LEU A 262 18.89 -6.15 -21.91
C LEU A 262 19.47 -7.55 -21.63
N SER A 263 19.71 -8.30 -22.68
CA SER A 263 20.51 -9.52 -22.64
C SER A 263 21.99 -9.17 -22.39
N SER A 264 22.78 -10.13 -21.91
CA SER A 264 24.24 -9.99 -21.77
C SER A 264 24.96 -9.68 -23.08
N THR A 265 24.32 -9.96 -24.23
CA THR A 265 24.81 -9.62 -25.58
C THR A 265 24.46 -8.19 -26.02
N GLY A 266 23.74 -7.41 -25.20
CA GLY A 266 23.29 -6.05 -25.53
C GLY A 266 22.00 -5.97 -26.34
N GLN A 267 21.35 -7.11 -26.63
CA GLN A 267 20.03 -7.17 -27.28
C GLN A 267 18.91 -6.79 -26.31
N VAL A 268 17.88 -6.06 -26.78
CA VAL A 268 16.70 -5.71 -25.99
C VAL A 268 15.76 -6.91 -25.90
N VAL A 269 15.52 -7.42 -24.69
CA VAL A 269 14.60 -8.52 -24.41
C VAL A 269 13.19 -8.00 -24.14
N ASN A 270 13.09 -6.89 -23.42
CA ASN A 270 11.82 -6.23 -23.14
C ASN A 270 12.05 -4.73 -23.07
N ALA A 271 11.17 -3.95 -23.68
CA ALA A 271 11.10 -2.51 -23.53
C ALA A 271 9.63 -2.14 -23.32
N SER A 272 9.30 -1.63 -22.14
CA SER A 272 7.96 -1.15 -21.82
C SER A 272 8.04 0.28 -21.31
N LEU A 273 7.09 1.12 -21.73
CA LEU A 273 6.95 2.49 -21.26
C LEU A 273 5.68 2.57 -20.42
N ASP A 274 5.82 2.86 -19.14
CA ASP A 274 4.70 3.12 -18.22
C ASP A 274 4.59 4.63 -17.99
N GLY A 275 3.53 5.24 -18.53
CA GLY A 275 3.27 6.67 -18.45
C GLY A 275 2.17 6.98 -17.44
N SER A 276 2.37 7.99 -16.60
CA SER A 276 1.34 8.52 -15.70
C SER A 276 1.27 10.04 -15.79
N ILE A 277 0.07 10.58 -15.96
CA ILE A 277 -0.17 12.02 -15.90
C ILE A 277 -0.66 12.35 -14.50
N GLN A 278 0.14 13.11 -13.74
CA GLN A 278 -0.22 13.59 -12.42
C GLN A 278 -0.66 15.04 -12.52
N MET A 279 -1.84 15.32 -11.97
CA MET A 279 -2.40 16.67 -12.00
C MET A 279 -2.61 17.18 -10.58
N LYS A 280 -2.17 18.42 -10.33
CA LYS A 280 -2.43 19.15 -9.10
C LYS A 280 -3.19 20.44 -9.42
N SER A 281 -4.46 20.46 -9.03
CA SER A 281 -5.34 21.61 -9.24
C SER A 281 -5.39 22.50 -8.00
N TYR A 282 -5.22 23.80 -8.19
CA TYR A 282 -5.46 24.85 -7.20
C TYR A 282 -6.62 25.78 -7.62
N LEU A 283 -7.53 25.28 -8.46
CA LEU A 283 -8.71 26.01 -8.88
C LEU A 283 -9.68 26.21 -7.71
N ASP A 284 -10.32 27.38 -7.67
CA ASP A 284 -11.19 27.86 -6.60
C ASP A 284 -12.67 27.44 -6.73
N GLY A 285 -12.95 26.50 -7.64
CA GLY A 285 -14.32 26.12 -8.00
C GLY A 285 -14.41 24.79 -8.72
N LYS A 286 -15.65 24.44 -9.09
CA LYS A 286 -15.95 23.24 -9.87
C LYS A 286 -15.82 23.58 -11.36
N TYR A 287 -14.76 23.10 -11.97
CA TYR A 287 -14.50 23.33 -13.39
C TYR A 287 -14.47 22.00 -14.15
N LEU A 288 -15.06 21.99 -15.34
CA LEU A 288 -14.94 20.87 -16.27
C LEU A 288 -13.65 21.04 -17.07
N LEU A 289 -12.69 20.15 -16.85
CA LEU A 289 -11.40 20.18 -17.52
C LEU A 289 -11.37 19.16 -18.65
N LYS A 290 -10.85 19.57 -19.82
CA LYS A 290 -10.64 18.70 -20.97
C LYS A 290 -9.14 18.62 -21.24
N LEU A 291 -8.58 17.43 -21.11
CA LEU A 291 -7.19 17.15 -21.48
C LEU A 291 -7.19 16.62 -22.92
N ALA A 292 -6.49 17.31 -23.80
CA ALA A 292 -6.23 16.85 -25.17
C ALA A 292 -4.80 16.33 -25.23
N LEU A 293 -4.65 15.10 -25.69
CA LEU A 293 -3.35 14.50 -26.00
C LEU A 293 -3.27 14.27 -27.52
N ASN A 294 -2.11 13.93 -28.04
CA ASN A 294 -1.95 13.65 -29.47
C ASN A 294 -2.79 12.42 -29.87
N ASP A 295 -3.39 12.47 -31.08
CA ASP A 295 -4.23 11.40 -31.62
C ASP A 295 -3.46 10.08 -31.86
N ASP A 296 -2.13 10.16 -31.99
CA ASP A 296 -1.24 9.02 -32.24
C ASP A 296 -0.90 8.19 -30.99
N ILE A 297 -1.48 8.52 -29.82
CA ILE A 297 -1.22 7.79 -28.58
C ILE A 297 -2.01 6.49 -28.57
N VAL A 298 -1.28 5.38 -28.67
CA VAL A 298 -1.85 4.03 -28.56
C VAL A 298 -2.08 3.71 -27.08
N PHE A 299 -3.33 3.80 -26.63
CA PHE A 299 -3.70 3.30 -25.31
C PHE A 299 -3.72 1.77 -25.33
N VAL A 300 -2.83 1.15 -24.56
CA VAL A 300 -2.99 -0.27 -24.22
C VAL A 300 -4.11 -0.33 -23.18
N SER A 301 -5.31 -0.74 -23.60
CA SER A 301 -6.40 -1.03 -22.68
C SER A 301 -5.97 -2.21 -21.80
N GLN A 302 -5.57 -1.94 -20.56
CA GLN A 302 -5.44 -3.00 -19.56
C GLN A 302 -6.85 -3.47 -19.21
N THR A 303 -7.26 -4.60 -19.78
CA THR A 303 -8.49 -5.29 -19.38
C THR A 303 -8.26 -5.86 -17.98
N THR A 304 -8.83 -5.19 -16.98
CA THR A 304 -8.84 -5.62 -15.58
C THR A 304 -9.74 -6.85 -15.39
#